data_AF-A0A2N2II43-F1
#
_entry.id   AF-A0A2N2II43-F1
#
_cell.length_a   1.000
_cell.length_b   1.000
_cell.length_c   1.000
_cell.angle_alpha   90.00
_cell.angle_beta   90.00
_cell.angle_gamma   90.00
#
_symmetry.space_group_name_H-M   'P 1'
#
loop_
_entity.id
_entity.type
_entity.pdbx_description
1 polymer ?
#
loop_
_entity_poly.entity_id
_entity_poly.type
_entity_poly.pdbx_seq_one_letter_code
_entity_poly.pdbx_strand_id
1 'polypeptide(L)' 'MIRDLRAFLEILRREDSLLEVSTPVDPDLEIAEIHRRVIAQGGPALLFTNVKGSS' A
#
# COMPACT_ATOMS: atom_id res chain seq x y z
N MET A 1 7.11 0.98 20.83
CA MET A 1 8.18 1.52 19.97
C MET A 1 8.16 0.76 18.65
N ILE A 2 8.02 1.48 17.54
CA ILE A 2 8.10 0.90 16.19
C ILE A 2 9.57 0.55 15.93
N ARG A 3 9.85 -0.72 15.66
CA ARG A 3 11.23 -1.24 15.53
C ARG A 3 11.67 -1.43 14.09
N ASP A 4 10.71 -1.64 13.19
CA ASP A 4 10.92 -1.87 11.77
C ASP A 4 9.62 -1.58 11.00
N LEU A 5 9.70 -1.63 9.67
CA LEU A 5 8.57 -1.40 8.79
C LEU A 5 7.46 -2.44 8.98
N ARG A 6 7.80 -3.70 9.27
CA ARG A 6 6.78 -4.75 9.46
C ARG A 6 5.95 -4.47 10.71
N ALA A 7 6.60 -4.08 11.81
CA ALA A 7 5.94 -3.65 13.03
C ALA A 7 5.07 -2.40 12.81
N PHE A 8 5.45 -1.50 11.91
CA PHE A 8 4.62 -0.35 11.52
C PHE A 8 3.39 -0.77 10.71
N LEU A 9 3.56 -1.66 9.73
CA LEU A 9 2.45 -2.19 8.93
C LEU A 9 1.42 -2.94 9.80
N GLU A 10 1.85 -3.66 10.83
CA GLU A 10 0.94 -4.30 11.80
C GLU A 10 0.09 -3.29 12.57
N ILE A 11 0.63 -2.10 12.88
CA ILE A 11 -0.14 -1.04 13.52
C ILE A 11 -1.22 -0.54 12.54
N LEU A 12 -0.82 -0.23 11.30
CA LEU A 12 -1.75 0.26 10.29
C LEU A 12 -2.86 -0.75 9.98
N ARG A 13 -2.56 -2.06 9.97
CA ARG A 13 -3.57 -3.13 9.83
C ARG A 13 -4.56 -3.14 10.98
N ARG A 14 -4.08 -2.99 12.22
CA ARG A 14 -4.93 -3.01 13.43
C ARG A 14 -5.84 -1.79 13.52
N GLU A 15 -5.43 -0.67 12.93
CA GLU A 15 -6.17 0.59 12.92
C GLU A 15 -7.05 0.77 11.67
N ASP A 16 -7.28 -0.29 10.88
CA ASP A 16 -8.01 -0.25 9.61
C ASP A 16 -7.49 0.84 8.63
N SER A 17 -6.21 1.19 8.77
CA SER A 17 -5.52 2.26 8.04
C SER A 17 -4.58 1.72 6.96
N LEU A 18 -4.60 0.41 6.70
CA LEU A 18 -3.88 -0.26 5.62
C LEU A 18 -4.84 -1.04 4.73
N LEU A 19 -4.75 -0.81 3.42
CA LEU A 19 -5.42 -1.62 2.40
C LEU A 19 -4.38 -2.43 1.62
N GLU A 20 -4.57 -3.75 1.59
CA GLU A 20 -3.76 -4.66 0.79
C GLU A 20 -4.37 -4.85 -0.60
N VAL A 21 -3.56 -4.60 -1.63
CA VAL A 21 -3.93 -4.74 -3.04
C VAL A 21 -3.20 -5.95 -3.62
N SER A 22 -3.93 -7.05 -3.79
CA SER A 22 -3.42 -8.32 -4.33
C SER A 22 -3.64 -8.48 -5.84
N THR A 23 -4.46 -7.61 -6.44
CA THR A 23 -4.63 -7.54 -7.89
C THR A 23 -3.29 -7.19 -8.56
N PRO A 24 -2.92 -7.86 -9.67
CA PRO A 24 -1.70 -7.52 -10.40
C PRO A 24 -1.69 -6.06 -10.84
N VAL A 25 -0.66 -5.31 -10.45
CA VAL A 25 -0.47 -3.90 -10.82
C VAL A 25 0.84 -3.69 -11.57
N ASP A 26 0.84 -2.77 -12.51
CA ASP A 26 2.02 -2.32 -13.24
C ASP A 26 2.82 -1.29 -12.42
N PRO A 27 4.13 -1.46 -12.24
CA PRO A 27 4.95 -0.43 -11.60
C PRO A 27 5.05 0.85 -12.44
N ASP A 28 4.85 0.78 -13.75
CA ASP A 28 4.95 1.94 -14.64
C ASP A 28 3.66 2.77 -14.58
N LEU A 29 3.71 3.87 -13.82
CA LEU A 29 2.67 4.89 -13.63
C LEU A 29 1.37 4.43 -12.97
N GLU A 30 0.96 3.16 -13.07
CA GLU A 30 -0.30 2.66 -12.49
C GLU A 30 -0.29 2.75 -10.96
N ILE A 31 0.75 2.26 -10.28
CA ILE A 31 0.89 2.40 -8.82
C ILE A 31 0.85 3.87 -8.38
N ALA A 32 1.53 4.75 -9.12
CA ALA A 32 1.59 6.17 -8.79
C ALA A 32 0.21 6.84 -8.90
N GLU A 33 -0.55 6.52 -9.95
CA GLU A 33 -1.91 7.04 -10.15
C GLU A 33 -2.89 6.48 -9.12
N ILE A 34 -2.78 5.20 -8.75
CA ILE A 34 -3.59 4.61 -7.68
C ILE A 34 -3.31 5.35 -6.36
N HIS A 35 -2.04 5.50 -5.97
CA HIS A 35 -1.65 6.22 -4.77
C HIS A 35 -2.16 7.67 -4.78
N ARG A 36 -2.02 8.38 -5.91
CA ARG A 36 -2.50 9.76 -6.09
C ARG A 36 -4.00 9.89 -5.83
N ARG A 37 -4.82 8.96 -6.33
CA ARG A 37 -6.27 8.98 -6.14
C ARG A 37 -6.65 8.71 -4.68
N VAL A 38 -5.99 7.76 -4.03
CA VAL A 38 -6.26 7.41 -2.64
C VAL A 38 -5.91 8.54 -1.69
N ILE A 39 -4.73 9.16 -1.84
CA ILE A 39 -4.33 10.27 -0.98
C ILE A 39 -5.19 11.52 -1.19
N ALA A 40 -5.64 11.79 -2.42
CA ALA A 40 -6.56 12.90 -2.72
C ALA A 40 -7.92 12.74 -2.03
N GLN A 41 -8.31 11.51 -1.70
CA GLN A 41 -9.53 11.18 -0.96
C GLN A 41 -9.30 11.03 0.55
N GLY A 42 -8.07 11.24 1.04
CA GLY A 42 -7.69 10.97 2.43
C GLY A 42 -7.79 9.48 2.80
N GLY A 43 -7.62 8.59 1.82
CA GLY A 43 -7.74 7.15 2.00
C GLY A 43 -6.56 6.51 2.75
N PRO A 44 -6.64 5.19 3.00
CA PRO A 44 -5.68 4.45 3.81
C PRO A 44 -4.32 4.30 3.09
N ALA A 45 -3.31 3.86 3.83
CA ALA A 45 -2.05 3.42 3.24
C ALA A 45 -2.30 2.20 2.35
N LEU A 46 -1.51 2.07 1.27
CA LEU A 46 -1.64 0.98 0.32
C LEU A 46 -0.43 0.05 0.40
N LEU A 47 -0.68 -1.26 0.45
CA LEU A 47 0.34 -2.29 0.30
C LEU A 47 0.05 -3.12 -0.95
N PHE A 48 0.85 -2.93 -1.99
CA PHE A 48 0.77 -3.73 -3.21
C PHE A 48 1.57 -5.03 -3.04
N THR A 49 0.92 -6.18 -3.16
CA THR A 49 1.56 -7.49 -2.97
C THR A 49 1.81 -8.26 -4.26
N ASN A 50 1.35 -7.72 -5.39
CA ASN A 50 1.44 -8.35 -6.70
C ASN A 50 1.82 -7.32 -7.79
N VAL A 51 3.10 -6.92 -7.79
CA VAL A 51 3.62 -5.95 -8.77
C VAL A 51 4.25 -6.70 -9.94
N LYS A 52 3.85 -6.37 -11.17
CA LYS A 52 4.41 -6.98 -12.38
C LYS A 52 5.91 -6.72 -12.45
N GLY A 53 6.70 -7.77 -12.71
CA GLY A 53 8.15 -7.66 -12.86
C GLY A 53 8.93 -7.44 -11.56
N SER A 54 8.28 -7.43 -10.39
CA SER A 54 8.98 -7.49 -9.10
C SER A 54 9.27 -8.95 -8.71
N SER A 55 10.46 -9.19 -8.14
CA SER A 55 10.95 -10.51 -7.71
C SER A 55 11.38 -10.49 -6.25
#